data_AF-A0A538C4F3-F1
#
_entry.id   AF-A0A538C4F3-F1
#
_cell.length_a   1.000
_cell.length_b   1.000
_cell.length_c   1.000
_cell.angle_alpha   90.00
_cell.angle_beta   90.00
_cell.angle_gamma   90.00
#
_symmetry.space_group_name_H-M   'P 1'
#
loop_
_entity.id
_entity.type
_entity.pdbx_description
1 polymer ?
#
loop_
_entity_poly.entity_id
_entity_poly.type
_entity_poly.pdbx_seq_one_letter_code
_entity_poly.pdbx_strand_id
1 'polypeptide(L)'
;MRLSLTALVVTTAALAAAAPATATTSKGKLFHDGSVVGTVVTPAPVPSGTGSDPFYKVTNGAEGQLGIAGVAPGDGPYHGGDWQVYLVTFKSGVSPHLLTSDDAVFTAEALGEVTVTRAPEADFRCPVVAP
;
A
#
# COMPACT_ATOMS: atom_id res chain seq x y z
N MET A 1 -40.52 -42.91 52.55
CA MET A 1 -41.66 -42.15 51.97
C MET A 1 -41.08 -40.95 51.25
N ARG A 2 -41.26 -40.90 49.91
CA ARG A 2 -41.47 -39.72 49.03
C ARG A 2 -40.55 -38.49 49.25
N LEU A 3 -39.89 -37.88 48.27
CA LEU A 3 -40.17 -37.74 46.84
C LEU A 3 -38.90 -37.14 46.17
N SER A 4 -38.71 -37.44 44.90
CA SER A 4 -37.70 -36.93 43.97
C SER A 4 -37.64 -35.40 43.88
N LEU A 5 -36.48 -34.82 43.54
CA LEU A 5 -36.38 -34.02 42.31
C LEU A 5 -34.93 -33.80 41.85
N THR A 6 -34.73 -34.23 40.61
CA THR A 6 -33.60 -34.03 39.69
C THR A 6 -33.23 -32.55 39.54
N ALA A 7 -31.93 -32.25 39.55
CA ALA A 7 -31.40 -31.04 38.93
C ALA A 7 -29.96 -31.29 38.45
N LEU A 8 -29.81 -32.02 37.34
CA LEU A 8 -28.56 -32.05 36.60
C LEU A 8 -28.65 -30.97 35.51
N VAL A 9 -28.18 -29.76 35.83
CA VAL A 9 -27.99 -28.71 34.83
C VAL A 9 -26.55 -28.83 34.33
N VAL A 10 -26.35 -29.56 33.23
CA VAL A 10 -25.08 -29.53 32.49
C VAL A 10 -25.10 -28.28 31.62
N THR A 11 -24.48 -27.21 32.08
CA THR A 11 -24.17 -26.05 31.24
C THR A 11 -23.03 -26.41 30.30
N THR A 12 -23.36 -26.78 29.06
CA THR A 12 -22.38 -26.87 27.98
C THR A 12 -21.94 -25.45 27.59
N ALA A 13 -20.74 -25.06 27.99
CA ALA A 13 -20.10 -23.84 27.50
C ALA A 13 -19.76 -24.03 26.01
N ALA A 14 -20.51 -23.38 25.13
CA ALA A 14 -20.16 -23.30 23.72
C ALA A 14 -18.97 -22.34 23.57
N LEU A 15 -17.74 -22.86 23.48
CA LEU A 15 -16.60 -22.12 22.95
C LEU A 15 -16.85 -21.91 21.46
N ALA A 16 -17.38 -20.74 21.10
CA ALA A 16 -17.39 -20.30 19.71
C ALA A 16 -15.94 -20.09 19.28
N ALA A 17 -15.40 -21.01 18.49
CA ALA A 17 -14.13 -20.81 17.80
C ALA A 17 -14.32 -19.67 16.79
N ALA A 18 -13.84 -18.48 17.14
CA ALA A 18 -13.69 -17.39 16.19
C ALA A 18 -12.61 -17.79 15.18
N ALA A 19 -13.01 -18.41 14.07
CA ALA A 19 -12.12 -18.54 12.93
C ALA A 19 -11.76 -17.13 12.43
N PRO A 20 -10.48 -16.84 12.13
CA PRO A 20 -10.15 -15.55 11.53
C PRO A 20 -10.92 -15.42 10.22
N ALA A 21 -11.69 -14.33 10.09
CA ALA A 21 -12.30 -13.98 8.82
C ALA A 21 -11.16 -13.60 7.86
N THR A 22 -10.78 -14.54 6.99
CA THR A 22 -9.83 -14.28 5.92
C THR A 22 -10.53 -13.45 4.84
N ALA A 23 -10.54 -12.13 5.01
CA ALA A 23 -10.90 -11.22 3.95
C ALA A 23 -9.81 -11.30 2.87
N THR A 24 -10.16 -11.80 1.68
CA THR A 24 -9.25 -11.78 0.53
C THR A 24 -9.35 -10.42 -0.14
N THR A 25 -8.38 -9.57 0.14
CA THR A 25 -8.26 -8.29 -0.52
C THR A 25 -7.49 -8.48 -1.83
N SER A 26 -7.97 -7.88 -2.93
CA SER A 26 -7.21 -7.82 -4.17
C SER A 26 -5.86 -7.13 -3.90
N LYS A 27 -4.77 -7.82 -4.22
CA LYS A 27 -3.42 -7.35 -3.93
C LYS A 27 -2.85 -6.57 -5.13
N GLY A 28 -2.57 -5.29 -4.94
CA GLY A 28 -1.73 -4.53 -5.86
C GLY A 28 -0.25 -4.86 -5.66
N LYS A 29 0.60 -4.45 -6.61
CA LYS A 29 2.06 -4.54 -6.50
C LYS A 29 2.67 -3.16 -6.73
N LEU A 30 3.68 -2.82 -5.94
CA LEU A 30 4.45 -1.59 -6.03
C LEU A 30 5.93 -1.93 -6.05
N PHE A 31 6.75 -1.01 -6.55
CA PHE A 31 8.18 -1.00 -6.28
C PHE A 31 8.47 -0.27 -4.97
N HIS A 32 9.48 -0.74 -4.27
CA HIS A 32 10.07 -0.09 -3.11
C HIS A 32 11.51 -0.60 -2.96
N ASP A 33 12.49 0.30 -2.98
CA ASP A 33 13.92 0.01 -2.84
C ASP A 33 14.42 -1.15 -3.73
N GLY A 34 13.98 -1.15 -4.99
CA GLY A 34 14.35 -2.18 -5.96
C GLY A 34 13.60 -3.51 -5.83
N SER A 35 12.77 -3.66 -4.78
CA SER A 35 11.95 -4.85 -4.52
C SER A 35 10.49 -4.62 -4.93
N VAL A 36 9.75 -5.72 -5.14
CA VAL A 36 8.30 -5.66 -5.38
C VAL A 36 7.55 -5.96 -4.09
N VAL A 37 6.76 -5.01 -3.62
CA VAL A 37 5.92 -5.11 -2.41
C VAL A 37 4.44 -5.22 -2.77
N GLY A 38 3.64 -5.77 -1.86
CA GLY A 38 2.20 -5.94 -2.08
C GLY A 38 1.37 -4.83 -1.46
N THR A 39 0.11 -4.70 -1.88
CA THR A 39 -0.91 -3.93 -1.15
C THR A 39 -2.08 -4.82 -0.74
N VAL A 40 -2.87 -4.38 0.23
CA VAL A 40 -3.98 -5.17 0.80
C VAL A 40 -5.33 -4.48 0.83
N VAL A 41 -5.49 -3.30 0.24
CA VAL A 41 -6.83 -2.70 0.14
C VAL A 41 -7.01 -2.05 -1.21
N THR A 42 -8.27 -1.93 -1.62
CA THR A 42 -8.59 -1.04 -2.74
C THR A 42 -8.21 0.39 -2.36
N PRO A 43 -7.46 1.12 -3.20
CA PRO A 43 -7.14 2.52 -2.97
C PRO A 43 -8.37 3.36 -2.60
N ALA A 44 -8.29 4.12 -1.52
CA ALA A 44 -9.35 5.02 -1.08
C ALA A 44 -8.85 6.48 -1.14
N PRO A 45 -9.52 7.39 -1.87
CA PRO A 45 -9.07 8.79 -1.95
C PRO A 45 -9.07 9.45 -0.57
N VAL A 46 -8.12 10.35 -0.34
CA VAL A 46 -8.05 11.20 0.85
C VAL A 46 -8.22 12.67 0.44
N PRO A 47 -8.45 13.60 1.38
CA PRO A 47 -8.52 15.01 1.03
C PRO A 47 -7.25 15.48 0.31
N SER A 48 -7.41 16.35 -0.69
CA SER A 48 -6.29 16.73 -1.54
C SER A 48 -5.18 17.40 -0.73
N GLY A 49 -3.95 16.95 -0.94
CA GLY A 49 -2.79 17.54 -0.28
C GLY A 49 -2.48 16.96 1.10
N THR A 50 -3.31 16.06 1.65
CA THR A 50 -3.11 15.53 3.01
C THR A 50 -2.23 14.30 3.09
N GLY A 51 -1.86 13.69 1.97
CA GLY A 51 -0.95 12.55 1.96
C GLY A 51 0.41 12.89 2.59
N SER A 52 0.97 11.94 3.32
CA SER A 52 2.20 12.06 4.10
C SER A 52 3.30 11.08 3.68
N ASP A 53 2.96 9.98 3.01
CA ASP A 53 3.88 8.95 2.53
C ASP A 53 4.19 9.16 1.03
N PRO A 54 5.43 9.42 0.59
CA PRO A 54 5.71 9.68 -0.82
C PRO A 54 5.36 8.50 -1.74
N PHE A 55 4.62 8.80 -2.81
CA PHE A 55 4.26 7.84 -3.85
C PHE A 55 4.52 8.42 -5.24
N TYR A 56 5.30 7.71 -6.05
CA TYR A 56 5.66 8.15 -7.39
C TYR A 56 4.95 7.30 -8.45
N LYS A 57 4.13 7.97 -9.26
CA LYS A 57 3.43 7.37 -10.39
C LYS A 57 4.08 7.81 -11.69
N VAL A 58 4.75 6.88 -12.36
CA VAL A 58 5.33 7.14 -13.68
C VAL A 58 4.22 7.16 -14.75
N THR A 59 4.15 8.21 -15.56
CA THR A 59 3.06 8.44 -16.53
C THR A 59 3.35 7.90 -17.93
N ASN A 60 4.62 7.79 -18.30
CA ASN A 60 5.12 7.32 -19.60
C ASN A 60 6.34 6.40 -19.45
N GLY A 61 6.27 5.48 -18.47
CA GLY A 61 7.37 4.58 -18.11
C GLY A 61 7.60 3.44 -19.08
N ALA A 62 8.65 2.66 -18.82
CA ALA A 62 8.92 1.42 -19.54
C ALA A 62 7.86 0.35 -19.25
N GLU A 63 7.82 -0.71 -20.09
CA GLU A 63 6.99 -1.87 -19.83
C GLU A 63 7.31 -2.50 -18.46
N GLY A 64 6.28 -2.88 -17.70
CA GLY A 64 6.44 -3.44 -16.36
C GLY A 64 6.63 -2.41 -15.24
N GLN A 65 6.58 -1.11 -15.54
CA GLN A 65 6.63 -0.06 -14.54
C GLN A 65 5.45 -0.16 -13.56
N LEU A 66 5.76 -0.20 -12.26
CA LEU A 66 4.78 -0.14 -11.17
C LEU A 66 4.80 1.25 -10.52
N GLY A 67 3.83 1.54 -9.65
CA GLY A 67 3.95 2.67 -8.73
C GLY A 67 5.10 2.43 -7.75
N ILE A 68 5.76 3.50 -7.34
CA ILE A 68 6.94 3.43 -6.46
C ILE A 68 6.56 4.02 -5.11
N ALA A 69 6.70 3.23 -4.05
CA ALA A 69 6.54 3.68 -2.68
C ALA A 69 7.90 4.20 -2.18
N GLY A 70 7.95 5.47 -1.79
CA GLY A 70 9.16 6.04 -1.16
C GLY A 70 9.30 5.65 0.31
N VAL A 71 8.24 5.09 0.91
CA VAL A 71 8.25 4.51 2.26
C VAL A 71 7.34 3.29 2.33
N ALA A 72 7.73 2.33 3.16
CA ALA A 72 7.04 1.07 3.42
C ALA A 72 7.17 0.67 4.91
N PRO A 73 6.43 -0.36 5.38
CA PRO A 73 6.59 -0.89 6.73
C PRO A 73 8.03 -1.32 7.00
N GLY A 74 8.63 -0.75 8.04
CA GLY A 74 10.03 -0.98 8.40
C GLY A 74 10.93 0.22 8.14
N ASP A 75 10.51 1.11 7.24
CA ASP A 75 11.15 2.42 7.05
C ASP A 75 10.74 3.38 8.17
N GLY A 76 11.35 4.56 8.19
CA GLY A 76 11.14 5.62 9.19
C GLY A 76 9.68 6.03 9.42
N PRO A 77 9.27 7.29 9.14
CA PRO A 77 7.88 7.69 9.39
C PRO A 77 6.94 7.17 8.29
N TYR A 78 6.61 5.87 8.33
CA TYR A 78 5.57 5.26 7.49
C TYR A 78 4.18 5.44 8.13
N HIS A 79 3.24 6.05 7.42
CA HIS A 79 1.90 6.39 7.92
C HIS A 79 0.79 5.47 7.39
N GLY A 80 1.15 4.22 7.04
CA GLY A 80 0.17 3.22 6.61
C GLY A 80 -0.23 3.37 5.14
N GLY A 81 0.62 3.97 4.30
CA GLY A 81 0.34 4.18 2.89
C GLY A 81 -0.67 5.31 2.72
N ASP A 82 -0.50 6.39 3.48
CA ASP A 82 -1.22 7.64 3.31
C ASP A 82 -0.53 8.43 2.19
N TRP A 83 -0.75 7.98 0.96
CA TRP A 83 0.05 8.34 -0.19
C TRP A 83 -0.08 9.81 -0.59
N GLN A 84 1.07 10.47 -0.59
CA GLN A 84 1.34 11.76 -1.19
C GLN A 84 1.79 11.56 -2.63
N VAL A 85 0.92 11.86 -3.60
CA VAL A 85 1.16 11.45 -4.99
C VAL A 85 1.99 12.48 -5.77
N TYR A 86 3.03 11.97 -6.42
CA TYR A 86 3.88 12.66 -7.39
C TYR A 86 3.80 11.96 -8.75
N LEU A 87 3.63 12.74 -9.81
CA LEU A 87 3.68 12.28 -11.18
C LEU A 87 5.11 12.40 -11.70
N VAL A 88 5.63 11.29 -12.20
CA VAL A 88 6.97 11.21 -12.81
C VAL A 88 6.81 11.03 -14.31
N THR A 89 7.37 11.94 -15.10
CA THR A 89 7.26 11.89 -16.56
C THR A 89 8.65 11.99 -17.18
N PHE A 90 9.05 10.99 -17.96
CA PHE A 90 10.25 11.02 -18.79
C PHE A 90 10.15 12.12 -19.83
N LYS A 91 11.21 12.91 -20.00
CA LYS A 91 11.28 14.00 -20.97
C LYS A 91 11.42 13.45 -22.39
N SER A 92 11.06 14.29 -23.36
CA SER A 92 11.25 13.97 -24.78
C SER A 92 12.73 13.70 -25.08
N GLY A 93 12.98 12.67 -25.89
CA GLY A 93 14.34 12.24 -26.25
C GLY A 93 15.00 11.29 -25.26
N VAL A 94 14.39 11.03 -24.10
CA VAL A 94 14.85 10.02 -23.15
C VAL A 94 14.10 8.72 -23.40
N SER A 95 14.84 7.60 -23.50
CA SER A 95 14.23 6.27 -23.55
C SER A 95 13.80 5.88 -22.13
N PRO A 96 12.50 5.64 -21.87
CA PRO A 96 12.04 5.22 -20.55
C PRO A 96 12.72 3.92 -20.11
N HIS A 97 13.10 3.86 -18.84
CA HIS A 97 13.59 2.66 -18.16
C HIS A 97 12.84 2.49 -16.83
N LEU A 98 13.00 1.34 -16.19
CA LEU A 98 12.32 1.07 -14.92
C LEU A 98 12.92 1.92 -13.80
N LEU A 99 12.04 2.64 -13.10
CA LEU A 99 12.34 3.29 -11.83
C LEU A 99 11.71 2.45 -10.71
N THR A 100 12.53 1.98 -9.78
CA THR A 100 12.13 0.98 -8.78
C THR A 100 12.34 1.43 -7.33
N SER A 101 12.83 2.65 -7.11
CA SER A 101 12.96 3.30 -5.81
C SER A 101 12.79 4.82 -5.98
N ASP A 102 12.54 5.53 -4.89
CA ASP A 102 12.53 6.99 -4.88
C ASP A 102 13.92 7.58 -5.15
N ASP A 103 14.98 6.94 -4.66
CA ASP A 103 16.37 7.26 -5.03
C ASP A 103 16.60 7.20 -6.55
N ALA A 104 16.01 6.22 -7.24
CA ALA A 104 16.09 6.13 -8.70
C ALA A 104 15.31 7.28 -9.38
N VAL A 105 14.15 7.67 -8.82
CA VAL A 105 13.37 8.83 -9.31
C VAL A 105 14.19 10.11 -9.15
N PHE A 106 14.77 10.36 -7.99
CA PHE A 106 15.57 11.55 -7.72
C PHE A 106 16.87 11.58 -8.54
N THR A 107 17.49 10.42 -8.75
CA THR A 107 18.65 10.31 -9.64
C THR A 107 18.27 10.67 -11.08
N ALA A 108 17.19 10.10 -11.61
CA ALA A 108 16.70 10.43 -12.96
C ALA A 108 16.30 11.90 -13.08
N GLU A 109 15.71 12.49 -12.03
CA GLU A 109 15.38 13.92 -12.01
C GLU A 109 16.65 14.79 -12.04
N ALA A 110 17.65 14.46 -11.23
CA ALA A 110 18.94 15.16 -11.18
C ALA A 110 19.73 15.06 -12.50
N LEU A 111 19.61 13.94 -13.21
CA LEU A 111 20.14 13.76 -14.57
C LEU A 111 19.32 14.51 -15.63
N GLY A 112 18.19 15.10 -15.24
CA GLY A 112 17.31 15.83 -16.13
C GLY A 112 16.48 14.92 -17.05
N GLU A 113 16.38 13.64 -16.75
CA GLU A 113 15.68 12.64 -17.56
C GLU A 113 14.17 12.65 -17.34
N VAL A 114 13.75 12.93 -16.11
CA VAL A 114 12.34 13.02 -15.73
C VAL A 114 11.98 14.41 -15.20
N THR A 115 10.68 14.64 -15.08
CA THR A 115 10.08 15.71 -14.28
C THR A 115 9.26 15.07 -13.18
N VAL A 116 9.37 15.58 -11.95
CA VAL A 116 8.55 15.15 -10.82
C VAL A 116 7.60 16.29 -10.45
N THR A 117 6.30 16.04 -10.46
CA THR A 117 5.28 17.06 -10.16
C THR A 117 4.29 16.54 -9.13
N ARG A 118 4.05 17.31 -8.07
CA ARG A 118 3.06 16.96 -7.05
C ARG A 118 1.64 16.98 -7.64
N ALA A 119 0.85 15.96 -7.36
CA ALA A 119 -0.56 15.86 -7.74
C ALA A 119 -1.44 15.67 -6.49
N PRO A 120 -1.72 16.74 -5.73
CA PRO A 120 -2.38 16.65 -4.43
C PRO A 120 -3.80 16.09 -4.52
N GLU A 121 -4.52 16.33 -5.61
CA GLU A 121 -5.85 15.77 -5.89
C GLU A 121 -5.86 14.25 -6.11
N ALA A 122 -4.69 13.65 -6.35
CA ALA A 122 -4.55 12.22 -6.55
C ALA A 122 -4.18 11.46 -5.27
N ASP A 123 -4.00 12.15 -4.13
CA ASP A 123 -3.66 11.51 -2.85
C ASP A 123 -4.69 10.44 -2.46
N PHE A 124 -4.21 9.32 -1.90
CA PHE A 124 -5.06 8.19 -1.50
C PHE A 124 -4.43 7.36 -0.38
N ARG A 125 -5.24 6.52 0.27
CA ARG A 125 -4.83 5.57 1.31
C ARG A 125 -4.82 4.16 0.75
N CYS A 126 -3.70 3.45 0.89
CA CYS A 126 -3.62 2.01 0.63
C CYS A 126 -2.37 1.41 1.32
N PRO A 127 -2.51 0.64 2.42
CA PRO A 127 -1.35 0.07 3.10
C PRO A 127 -0.55 -0.90 2.23
N VAL A 128 0.76 -0.81 2.36
CA VAL A 128 1.72 -1.79 1.86
C VAL A 128 1.76 -2.96 2.83
N VAL A 129 1.82 -4.16 2.28
CA VAL A 129 2.29 -5.32 3.00
C VAL A 129 3.70 -5.63 2.53
N ALA A 130 4.60 -5.75 3.49
CA ALA A 130 5.92 -6.30 3.22
C ALA A 130 5.76 -7.67 2.53
N PRO A 131 6.62 -7.99 1.56
CA PRO A 131 6.75 -9.36 1.06
C PRO A 131 7.13 -10.33 2.19
#